data_AF-A0A960U8L4-F1
#
_entry.id   AF-A0A960U8L4-F1
#
_cell.length_a   1.000
_cell.length_b   1.000
_cell.length_c   1.000
_cell.angle_alpha   90.00
_cell.angle_beta   90.00
_cell.angle_gamma   90.00
#
_symmetry.space_group_name_H-M   'P 1'
#
loop_
_entity.id
_entity.type
_entity.pdbx_description
1 polymer ?
#
loop_
_entity_poly.entity_id
_entity_poly.type
_entity_poly.pdbx_seq_one_letter_code
_entity_poly.pdbx_strand_id
1 'polypeptide(L)'
;MEINTLKELARSRGFQLFGIAPAVIPEKDKENINLWIEEKRYGSMSWFEKNKHLRLNFESLGFEVASVIVLGILYRDVQYSRIKQTLDFKISSYALGKDYHTIIKQKSLPILQFLRER
;
A
#
# COMPACT_ATOMS: atom_id res chain seq x y z
N MET A 1 -1.80 23.48 4.22
CA MET A 1 -0.59 22.75 3.76
C MET A 1 -0.71 22.56 2.26
N GLU A 2 0.27 22.97 1.46
CA GLU A 2 0.18 22.79 0.01
C GLU A 2 0.39 21.32 -0.37
N ILE A 3 -0.63 20.70 -0.97
CA ILE A 3 -0.60 19.33 -1.49
C ILE A 3 0.59 19.12 -2.44
N ASN A 4 0.97 20.17 -3.17
CA ASN A 4 2.12 20.15 -4.08
C ASN A 4 3.44 19.87 -3.36
N THR A 5 3.66 20.43 -2.15
CA THR A 5 4.87 20.15 -1.38
C THR A 5 4.97 18.68 -0.99
N LEU A 6 3.86 18.06 -0.56
CA LEU A 6 3.83 16.63 -0.22
C LEU A 6 4.07 15.75 -1.44
N LYS A 7 3.46 16.11 -2.58
CA LYS A 7 3.64 15.39 -3.84
C LYS A 7 5.10 15.41 -4.30
N GLU A 8 5.75 16.58 -4.26
CA GLU A 8 7.15 16.71 -4.63
C GLU A 8 8.08 16.00 -3.63
N LEU A 9 7.77 16.06 -2.34
CA LEU A 9 8.49 15.28 -1.33
C LEU A 9 8.39 13.78 -1.62
N ALA A 10 7.18 13.26 -1.83
CA ALA A 10 6.95 11.85 -2.17
C ALA A 10 7.70 11.45 -3.46
N ARG A 11 7.65 12.29 -4.50
CA ARG A 11 8.39 12.08 -5.75
C ARG A 11 9.90 12.03 -5.51
N SER A 12 10.45 12.94 -4.70
CA SER A 12 11.87 12.97 -4.33
C SER A 12 12.31 11.73 -3.55
N ARG A 13 11.39 11.11 -2.79
CA ARG A 13 11.62 9.84 -2.08
C ARG A 13 11.49 8.61 -2.99
N GLY A 14 11.10 8.81 -4.24
CA GLY A 14 11.02 7.78 -5.27
C GLY A 14 9.65 7.09 -5.37
N PHE A 15 8.58 7.73 -4.90
CA PHE A 15 7.21 7.34 -5.23
C PHE A 15 6.81 7.94 -6.58
N GLN A 16 6.39 7.10 -7.53
CA GLN A 16 5.95 7.56 -8.85
C GLN A 16 4.50 8.00 -8.85
N LEU A 17 3.70 7.44 -7.94
CA LEU A 17 2.29 7.79 -7.76
C LEU A 17 2.08 8.39 -6.37
N PHE A 18 1.26 9.43 -6.33
CA PHE A 18 0.86 10.12 -5.11
C PHE A 18 -0.60 10.58 -5.25
N GLY A 19 -1.40 10.34 -4.22
CA GLY A 19 -2.77 10.83 -4.13
C GLY A 19 -3.19 11.03 -2.68
N ILE A 20 -4.23 11.84 -2.50
CA ILE A 20 -4.90 12.02 -1.21
C ILE A 20 -6.38 11.72 -1.44
N ALA A 21 -6.95 10.89 -0.58
CA ALA A 21 -8.38 10.56 -0.60
C ALA A 21 -9.01 10.89 0.76
N PRO A 22 -10.31 11.19 0.82
CA PRO A 22 -11.02 11.24 2.08
C PRO A 22 -10.96 9.87 2.78
N ALA A 23 -10.95 9.87 4.10
CA ALA A 23 -10.98 8.64 4.89
C ALA A 23 -12.40 8.04 4.92
N VAL A 24 -12.89 7.65 3.75
CA VAL A 24 -14.20 7.03 3.55
C VAL A 24 -13.98 5.72 2.80
N ILE A 25 -14.53 4.63 3.33
CA ILE A 25 -14.54 3.33 2.67
C ILE A 25 -15.87 3.23 1.90
N PRO A 26 -15.86 3.13 0.56
CA PRO A 26 -17.09 2.97 -0.23
C PRO A 26 -17.89 1.75 0.22
N GLU A 27 -19.22 1.86 0.29
CA GLU A 27 -20.07 0.77 0.78
C GLU A 27 -19.93 -0.50 -0.08
N LYS A 28 -19.84 -0.32 -1.40
CA LYS A 28 -19.56 -1.41 -2.34
C LYS A 28 -18.27 -2.16 -2.02
N ASP A 29 -17.22 -1.48 -1.56
CA ASP A 29 -15.97 -2.14 -1.18
C ASP A 29 -16.12 -2.93 0.12
N LYS A 30 -16.94 -2.45 1.06
CA LYS A 30 -17.29 -3.21 2.27
C LYS A 30 -18.06 -4.48 1.93
N GLU A 31 -19.07 -4.39 1.07
CA GLU A 31 -19.84 -5.52 0.57
C GLU A 31 -18.93 -6.56 -0.10
N ASN A 32 -18.04 -6.11 -1.00
CA ASN A 32 -17.08 -6.98 -1.69
C ASN A 32 -16.15 -7.71 -0.71
N ILE A 33 -15.64 -7.01 0.32
CA ILE A 33 -14.77 -7.61 1.34
C ILE A 33 -15.54 -8.62 2.19
N ASN A 34 -16.78 -8.31 2.58
CA ASN A 34 -17.61 -9.23 3.35
C ASN A 34 -17.92 -10.50 2.55
N LEU A 35 -18.29 -10.36 1.28
CA LEU A 35 -18.52 -11.50 0.38
C LEU A 35 -17.25 -12.34 0.22
N TRP A 36 -16.09 -11.71 0.03
CA TRP A 36 -14.80 -12.41 -0.06
C TRP A 36 -14.47 -13.23 1.19
N ILE A 37 -14.82 -12.72 2.37
CA ILE A 37 -14.65 -13.41 3.65
C ILE A 37 -15.64 -14.56 3.78
N GLU A 38 -16.92 -14.31 3.51
CA GLU A 38 -18.00 -15.31 3.61
C GLU A 38 -17.72 -16.52 2.71
N GLU A 39 -17.25 -16.27 1.49
CA GLU A 39 -16.88 -17.31 0.52
C GLU A 39 -15.50 -17.94 0.79
N LYS A 40 -14.85 -17.60 1.90
CA LYS A 40 -13.53 -18.11 2.32
C LYS A 40 -12.45 -17.97 1.24
N ARG A 41 -12.51 -16.90 0.45
CA ARG A 41 -11.56 -16.65 -0.66
C ARG A 41 -10.18 -16.17 -0.19
N TYR A 42 -9.93 -16.10 1.12
CA TYR A 42 -8.64 -15.72 1.71
C TYR A 42 -7.64 -16.88 1.92
N GLY A 43 -7.99 -18.10 1.50
CA GLY A 43 -7.09 -19.27 1.59
C GLY A 43 -6.65 -19.56 3.02
N SER A 44 -5.35 -19.69 3.28
CA SER A 44 -4.80 -19.92 4.62
C SER A 44 -4.63 -18.63 5.46
N MET A 45 -4.96 -17.47 4.92
CA MET A 45 -4.77 -16.16 5.57
C MET A 45 -5.87 -15.89 6.62
N SER A 46 -5.95 -16.72 7.66
CA SER A 46 -6.97 -16.57 8.73
C SER A 46 -6.93 -15.21 9.44
N TRP A 47 -5.80 -14.50 9.39
CA TRP A 47 -5.68 -13.12 9.88
C TRP A 47 -6.55 -12.13 9.10
N PHE A 48 -6.91 -12.42 7.84
CA PHE A 48 -7.70 -11.52 7.00
C PHE A 48 -9.10 -11.34 7.57
N GLU A 49 -9.78 -12.45 7.88
CA GLU A 49 -11.09 -12.45 8.54
C GLU A 49 -11.01 -11.91 9.97
N LYS A 50 -10.03 -12.37 10.78
CA LYS A 50 -9.85 -11.91 12.17
C LYS A 50 -9.73 -10.40 12.27
N ASN A 51 -9.06 -9.78 11.29
CA ASN A 51 -8.81 -8.34 11.25
C ASN A 51 -9.78 -7.58 10.32
N LYS A 52 -10.98 -8.13 10.05
CA LYS A 52 -11.96 -7.47 9.16
C LYS A 52 -12.40 -6.09 9.64
N HIS A 53 -12.57 -5.91 10.95
CA HIS A 53 -13.02 -4.65 11.55
C HIS A 53 -12.05 -3.50 11.22
N LEU A 54 -10.73 -3.75 11.26
CA LEU A 54 -9.69 -2.78 10.86
C LEU A 54 -9.74 -2.39 9.37
N ARG A 55 -10.37 -3.20 8.51
CA ARG A 55 -10.47 -2.95 7.06
C ARG A 55 -11.74 -2.21 6.67
N LEU A 56 -12.79 -2.38 7.46
CA LEU A 56 -14.14 -1.91 7.15
C LEU A 56 -14.50 -0.62 7.88
N ASN A 57 -13.73 -0.23 8.90
CA ASN A 57 -13.96 0.99 9.66
C ASN A 57 -12.65 1.64 10.13
N PHE A 58 -12.44 2.92 9.79
CA PHE A 58 -11.30 3.71 10.27
C PHE A 58 -11.32 3.94 11.79
N GLU A 59 -12.48 4.00 12.43
CA GLU A 59 -12.59 4.17 13.90
C GLU A 59 -11.92 3.03 14.67
N SER A 60 -11.84 1.84 14.06
CA SER A 60 -11.17 0.69 14.65
C SER A 60 -9.64 0.87 14.77
N LEU A 61 -9.06 1.92 14.19
CA LEU A 61 -7.64 2.25 14.31
C LEU A 61 -7.31 2.98 15.63
N GLY A 62 -8.31 3.41 16.40
CA GLY A 62 -8.12 4.07 17.70
C GLY A 62 -7.75 5.55 17.63
N PHE A 63 -7.91 6.19 16.48
CA PHE A 63 -7.73 7.62 16.28
C PHE A 63 -8.62 8.14 15.14
N GLU A 64 -8.91 9.43 15.14
CA GLU A 64 -9.66 10.07 14.06
C GLU A 64 -8.83 10.17 12.78
N VAL A 65 -9.39 9.73 11.67
CA VAL A 65 -8.74 9.77 10.36
C VAL A 65 -9.52 10.69 9.44
N ALA A 66 -8.92 11.80 9.03
CA ALA A 66 -9.55 12.75 8.11
C ALA A 66 -9.29 12.39 6.63
N SER A 67 -8.08 11.92 6.32
CA SER A 67 -7.66 11.62 4.94
C SER A 67 -6.62 10.52 4.89
N VAL A 68 -6.45 9.92 3.70
CA VAL A 68 -5.48 8.88 3.42
C VAL A 68 -4.54 9.36 2.33
N ILE A 69 -3.24 9.29 2.59
CA ILE A 69 -2.19 9.51 1.58
C ILE A 69 -1.87 8.17 0.93
N VAL A 70 -2.04 8.10 -0.40
CA VAL A 70 -1.78 6.89 -1.20
C VAL A 70 -0.49 7.09 -1.98
N LEU A 71 0.44 6.15 -1.83
CA LEU A 71 1.76 6.17 -2.44
C LEU A 71 1.95 4.93 -3.31
N GLY A 72 2.54 5.08 -4.50
CA GLY A 72 2.82 3.96 -5.40
C GLY A 72 4.25 3.96 -5.92
N ILE A 73 4.86 2.77 -5.93
CA ILE A 73 6.20 2.53 -6.49
C ILE A 73 6.09 1.55 -7.65
N LEU A 74 6.68 1.90 -8.79
CA LEU A 74 6.92 0.99 -9.90
C LEU A 74 8.16 0.14 -9.59
N TYR A 75 7.98 -1.18 -9.50
CA TYR A 75 9.04 -2.14 -9.15
C TYR A 75 9.50 -2.99 -10.34
N ARG A 76 9.21 -2.55 -11.57
CA ARG A 76 9.63 -3.28 -12.78
C ARG A 76 11.15 -3.20 -12.94
N ASP A 77 11.78 -4.36 -13.03
CA ASP A 77 13.19 -4.49 -13.36
C ASP A 77 13.37 -4.98 -14.80
N VAL A 78 13.99 -4.15 -15.64
CA VAL A 78 14.22 -4.43 -17.07
C VAL A 78 15.27 -5.52 -17.25
N GLN A 79 16.30 -5.57 -16.40
CA GLN A 79 17.33 -6.60 -16.47
C GLN A 79 16.76 -7.95 -16.09
N TYR A 80 15.99 -8.00 -15.00
CA TYR A 80 15.31 -9.23 -14.61
C TYR A 80 14.30 -9.69 -15.67
N SER A 81 13.61 -8.78 -16.34
CA SER A 81 12.67 -9.12 -17.41
C SER A 81 13.33 -9.83 -18.61
N ARG A 82 14.63 -9.59 -18.84
CA ARG A 82 15.44 -10.32 -19.83
C ARG A 82 15.88 -11.67 -19.28
N ILE A 83 16.43 -11.69 -18.06
CA ILE A 83 16.95 -12.92 -17.42
C ILE A 83 15.83 -13.94 -17.16
N LYS A 84 14.62 -13.49 -16.79
CA LYS A 84 13.47 -14.36 -16.54
C LYS A 84 13.13 -15.29 -17.72
N GLN A 85 13.44 -14.87 -18.94
CA GLN A 85 13.17 -15.68 -20.15
C GLN A 85 14.13 -16.86 -20.28
N THR A 86 15.28 -16.83 -19.59
CA THR A 86 16.29 -17.88 -19.63
C THR A 86 16.25 -18.78 -18.40
N LEU A 87 15.27 -18.61 -17.50
CA LEU A 87 15.13 -19.43 -16.29
C LEU A 87 14.06 -20.52 -16.49
N ASP A 88 14.35 -21.72 -16.00
CA ASP A 88 13.39 -22.84 -16.00
C ASP A 88 12.30 -22.71 -14.91
N PHE A 89 12.34 -21.64 -14.13
CA PHE A 89 11.40 -21.35 -13.05
C PHE A 89 10.97 -19.88 -13.07
N LYS A 90 9.87 -19.58 -12.37
CA LYS A 90 9.31 -18.22 -12.29
C LYS A 90 9.43 -17.69 -10.87
N ILE A 91 10.00 -16.50 -10.73
CA ILE A 91 9.92 -15.70 -9.50
C ILE A 91 9.00 -14.51 -9.77
N SER A 92 8.13 -14.21 -8.81
CA SER A 92 7.28 -13.01 -8.86
C SER A 92 8.14 -11.75 -8.78
N SER A 93 7.86 -10.75 -9.62
CA SER A 93 8.71 -9.55 -9.69
C SER A 93 8.79 -8.74 -8.40
N TYR A 94 7.77 -8.81 -7.53
CA TYR A 94 7.77 -8.14 -6.22
C TYR A 94 8.73 -8.79 -5.20
N ALA A 95 9.17 -10.02 -5.45
CA ALA A 95 10.05 -10.78 -4.56
C ALA A 95 11.53 -10.62 -4.92
N LEU A 96 11.86 -9.71 -5.85
CA LEU A 96 13.22 -9.50 -6.31
C LEU A 96 13.93 -8.45 -5.46
N GLY A 97 15.22 -8.71 -5.19
CA GLY A 97 16.07 -7.77 -4.46
C GLY A 97 15.69 -7.67 -2.98
N LYS A 98 15.73 -6.44 -2.44
CA LYS A 98 15.41 -6.18 -1.03
C LYS A 98 13.91 -6.21 -0.80
N ASP A 99 13.50 -6.72 0.36
CA ASP A 99 12.09 -6.74 0.77
C ASP A 99 11.45 -5.36 0.64
N TYR A 100 10.39 -5.30 -0.18
CA TYR A 100 9.69 -4.06 -0.48
C TYR A 100 9.09 -3.42 0.78
N HIS A 101 8.74 -4.20 1.80
CA HIS A 101 8.21 -3.64 3.05
C HIS A 101 9.23 -2.71 3.70
N THR A 102 10.50 -3.11 3.72
CA THR A 102 11.58 -2.29 4.28
C THR A 102 11.82 -1.04 3.44
N ILE A 103 11.86 -1.18 2.12
CA ILE A 103 12.12 -0.07 1.19
C ILE A 103 10.99 0.96 1.23
N ILE A 104 9.73 0.53 1.16
CA ILE A 104 8.57 1.43 1.21
C ILE A 104 8.54 2.16 2.56
N LYS A 105 8.72 1.44 3.68
CA LYS A 105 8.76 2.05 5.02
C LYS A 105 9.84 3.14 5.11
N GLN A 106 11.06 2.86 4.67
CA GLN A 106 12.16 3.83 4.69
C GLN A 106 11.86 5.06 3.85
N LYS A 107 11.26 4.89 2.66
CA LYS A 107 10.89 6.00 1.78
C LYS A 107 9.74 6.85 2.34
N SER A 108 8.82 6.25 3.09
CA SER A 108 7.69 6.94 3.70
C SER A 108 8.04 7.75 4.96
N LEU A 109 9.12 7.38 5.67
CA LEU A 109 9.48 8.03 6.94
C LEU A 109 9.70 9.56 6.83
N PRO A 110 10.42 10.09 5.83
CA PRO A 110 10.58 11.54 5.70
C PRO A 110 9.26 12.28 5.42
N ILE A 111 8.31 11.63 4.74
CA ILE A 111 6.97 12.20 4.50
C ILE A 111 6.22 12.30 5.83
N LEU A 112 6.29 11.24 6.64
CA LEU A 112 5.70 11.23 7.98
C LEU A 112 6.33 12.28 8.91
N GLN A 113 7.66 12.44 8.87
CA GLN A 113 8.37 13.46 9.67
C GLN A 113 7.92 14.87 9.26
N PHE A 114 7.90 15.17 7.97
CA PHE A 114 7.42 16.44 7.45
C PHE A 114 5.98 16.78 7.91
N LEU A 115 5.12 15.76 8.02
CA LEU A 115 3.74 15.93 8.51
C LEU A 115 3.65 16.13 10.02
N ARG A 116 4.61 15.64 10.82
CA ARG A 116 4.62 15.75 12.29
C ARG A 116 5.22 17.06 12.79
N GLU A 117 6.09 17.68 12.01
CA GLU A 117 6.74 18.96 12.34
C GLU A 117 5.83 20.17 12.06
N ARG A 118 4.58 19.93 11.68
CA ARG A 118 3.56 20.94 11.36
C ARG A 118 2.29 20.66 12.14
#